data_AF-A0A0F9PAG7-F1
#
_entry.id   AF-A0A0F9PAG7-F1
#
_cell.length_a   1.000
_cell.length_b   1.000
_cell.length_c   1.000
_cell.angle_alpha   90.00
_cell.angle_beta   90.00
_cell.angle_gamma   90.00
#
_symmetry.space_group_name_H-M   'P 1'
#
loop_
_entity.id
_entity.type
_entity.pdbx_description
1 polymer ?
#
loop_
_entity_poly.entity_id
_entity_poly.type
_entity_poly.pdbx_seq_one_letter_code
_entity_poly.pdbx_strand_id
1 'polypeptide(L)'
;MPFKFQAPIKMPRFTREEFIKEKQKYVAKYGYKIHIPQFSDIFTWNVTPEPSPAELQLYRQKKVKELGEARYAAIKALMLKKRENYLRILASPTPQFIQNAASVLTTLDDVNDVLGTAAVVARIVARRLPAMAAKFLLGPAGWALVGADIAGLALKLYSLPFKARRLQHELNETLKGNPLSKKGKLRRLNKLKRLRISKGELIEALQTTDNMFGVGISLGGIMGLLTDIPAGIYHHIRGEKVTVTGLPKTLDFLDLPWTRLFKSVSQLFQGDTNLPDEELNKAIVATNLASRSAHGYLGGISPLDA
;
A
#
# COMPACT_ATOMS: atom_id res chain seq x y z
N MET A 1 -27.82 -2.40 -3.75
CA MET A 1 -27.16 -1.72 -2.62
C MET A 1 -26.37 -0.53 -3.16
N PRO A 2 -26.59 0.71 -2.67
CA PRO A 2 -25.77 1.84 -3.08
C PRO A 2 -24.36 1.72 -2.47
N PHE A 3 -23.33 1.66 -3.31
CA PHE A 3 -21.93 1.76 -2.89
C PHE A 3 -21.71 3.15 -2.26
N LYS A 4 -21.62 3.21 -0.94
CA LYS A 4 -21.16 4.42 -0.23
C LYS A 4 -19.64 4.34 -0.10
N PHE A 5 -18.92 4.96 -1.03
CA PHE A 5 -17.51 5.26 -0.85
C PHE A 5 -17.38 6.31 0.26
N GLN A 6 -17.19 5.87 1.50
CA GLN A 6 -16.76 6.74 2.59
C GLN A 6 -15.26 6.54 2.73
N ALA A 7 -14.49 7.63 2.70
CA ALA A 7 -13.04 7.57 2.95
C ALA A 7 -12.79 6.72 4.21
N PRO A 8 -12.00 5.63 4.13
CA PRO A 8 -12.10 4.48 5.05
C PRO A 8 -11.60 4.75 6.49
N ILE A 9 -11.21 6.00 6.81
CA ILE A 9 -10.68 6.33 8.12
C ILE A 9 -11.27 7.66 8.59
N LYS A 10 -12.38 7.62 9.36
CA LYS A 10 -12.72 8.71 10.26
C LYS A 10 -11.70 8.71 11.40
N MET A 11 -10.51 9.24 11.15
CA MET A 11 -9.56 9.52 12.22
C MET A 11 -10.26 10.42 13.24
N PRO A 12 -10.01 10.24 14.55
CA PRO A 12 -10.44 11.22 15.54
C PRO A 12 -10.06 12.62 15.04
N ARG A 13 -11.01 13.54 15.06
CA ARG A 13 -10.81 14.92 14.59
C ARG A 13 -9.96 15.66 15.61
N PHE A 14 -8.69 15.30 15.71
CA PHE A 14 -7.71 16.08 16.42
C PHE A 14 -7.34 17.27 15.55
N THR A 15 -7.18 18.43 16.18
CA THR A 15 -6.42 19.49 15.53
C THR A 15 -4.97 19.04 15.37
N ARG A 16 -4.25 19.61 14.39
CA ARG A 16 -2.83 19.32 14.19
C ARG A 16 -2.01 19.54 15.47
N GLU A 17 -2.37 20.56 16.24
CA GLU A 17 -1.71 20.90 17.50
C GLU A 17 -1.98 19.90 18.62
N GLU A 18 -3.22 19.43 18.75
CA GLU A 18 -3.59 18.39 19.72
C GLU A 18 -2.81 17.10 19.45
N PHE A 19 -2.76 16.68 18.18
CA PHE A 19 -2.01 15.49 17.79
C PHE A 19 -0.52 15.62 18.12
N ILE A 20 0.10 16.77 17.84
CA ILE A 20 1.51 17.02 18.17
C ILE A 20 1.72 16.97 19.69
N LYS A 21 0.83 17.60 20.47
CA LYS A 21 0.90 17.58 21.94
C LYS A 21 0.77 16.16 22.49
N GLU A 22 -0.17 15.37 21.97
CA GLU A 22 -0.35 13.96 22.37
C GLU A 22 0.86 13.10 21.98
N LYS A 23 1.40 13.29 20.78
CA LYS A 23 2.62 12.62 20.32
C LYS A 23 3.79 12.93 21.24
N GLN A 24 4.02 14.20 21.56
CA GLN A 24 5.09 14.62 22.48
C GLN A 24 4.90 14.02 23.88
N LYS A 25 3.69 14.05 24.42
CA LYS A 25 3.38 13.41 25.73
C LYS A 25 3.64 11.91 25.71
N TYR A 26 3.25 11.23 24.63
CA TYR A 26 3.44 9.80 24.48
C TYR A 26 4.93 9.44 24.35
N VAL A 27 5.67 10.15 23.49
CA VAL A 27 7.11 9.96 23.28
C VAL A 27 7.90 10.28 24.54
N ALA A 28 7.56 11.34 25.27
CA ALA A 28 8.21 11.66 26.55
C ALA A 28 8.05 10.53 27.58
N LYS A 29 6.90 9.86 27.58
CA LYS A 29 6.60 8.78 28.53
C LYS A 29 7.20 7.43 28.12
N TYR A 30 7.17 7.09 26.83
CA TYR A 30 7.47 5.73 26.35
C TYR A 30 8.68 5.64 25.42
N GLY A 31 9.20 6.77 24.94
CA GLY A 31 10.17 6.85 23.85
C GLY A 31 9.53 6.60 22.48
N TYR A 32 10.35 6.67 21.43
CA TYR A 32 9.95 6.28 20.08
C TYR A 32 9.92 4.76 19.94
N LYS A 33 9.07 4.28 19.04
CA LYS A 33 9.00 2.88 18.67
C LYS A 33 9.13 2.73 17.17
N ILE A 34 10.13 1.96 16.74
CA ILE A 34 10.19 1.45 15.37
C ILE A 34 9.38 0.16 15.37
N HIS A 35 8.35 0.10 14.55
CA HIS A 35 7.52 -1.09 14.43
C HIS A 35 7.88 -1.86 13.16
N ILE A 36 8.30 -3.11 13.32
CA ILE A 36 8.47 -4.02 12.19
C ILE A 36 7.09 -4.59 11.85
N PRO A 37 6.54 -4.31 10.65
CA PRO A 37 5.23 -4.80 10.27
C PRO A 37 5.24 -6.33 10.22
N GLN A 38 4.19 -6.94 10.76
CA GLN A 38 3.97 -8.37 10.66
C GLN A 38 3.36 -8.73 9.30
N PHE A 39 3.36 -10.00 8.95
CA PHE A 39 2.72 -10.47 7.73
C PHE A 39 1.23 -10.12 7.68
N SER A 40 0.55 -10.17 8.82
CA SER A 40 -0.86 -9.74 8.98
C SER A 40 -1.08 -8.23 8.93
N ASP A 41 -0.02 -7.42 8.99
CA ASP A 41 -0.06 -5.99 8.70
C ASP A 41 0.09 -5.72 7.19
N ILE A 42 0.79 -6.60 6.46
CA ILE A 42 1.04 -6.47 5.02
C ILE A 42 -0.11 -7.10 4.23
N PHE A 43 -0.59 -8.26 4.63
CA PHE A 43 -1.69 -8.96 4.01
C PHE A 43 -2.89 -8.93 4.94
N THR A 44 -3.94 -8.27 4.50
CA THR A 44 -5.19 -8.16 5.21
C THR A 44 -6.15 -9.19 4.66
N TRP A 45 -6.72 -10.02 5.55
CA TRP A 45 -7.87 -10.89 5.26
C TRP A 45 -9.04 -10.50 6.15
N ASN A 46 -9.27 -9.20 6.29
CA ASN A 46 -10.33 -8.67 7.13
C ASN A 46 -11.65 -8.66 6.36
N VAL A 47 -12.27 -9.83 6.24
CA VAL A 47 -13.64 -9.98 5.71
C VAL A 47 -14.70 -9.40 6.67
N THR A 48 -14.29 -8.87 7.83
CA THR A 48 -15.22 -8.30 8.80
C THR A 48 -15.69 -6.92 8.31
N PRO A 49 -16.99 -6.72 8.03
CA PRO A 49 -17.49 -5.44 7.58
C PRO A 49 -17.34 -4.38 8.67
N GLU A 50 -17.04 -3.15 8.27
CA GLU A 50 -16.94 -2.03 9.21
C GLU A 50 -18.24 -1.88 10.03
N PRO A 51 -18.15 -1.56 11.32
CA PRO A 51 -19.32 -1.38 12.16
C PRO A 51 -20.10 -0.13 11.75
N SER A 52 -21.41 -0.30 11.57
CA SER A 52 -22.31 0.82 11.31
C SER A 52 -22.37 1.79 12.51
N PRO A 53 -22.78 3.05 12.32
CA PRO A 53 -22.91 4.01 13.42
C PRO A 53 -23.85 3.52 14.54
N ALA A 54 -24.91 2.78 14.19
CA ALA A 54 -25.83 2.18 15.17
C ALA A 54 -25.14 1.06 15.97
N GLU A 55 -24.42 0.16 15.31
CA GLU A 55 -23.63 -0.89 15.97
C GLU A 55 -22.57 -0.30 16.91
N LEU A 56 -21.94 0.81 16.53
CA LEU A 56 -20.98 1.52 17.39
C LEU A 56 -21.64 2.12 18.63
N GLN A 57 -22.86 2.64 18.52
CA GLN A 57 -23.61 3.13 19.67
C GLN A 57 -23.95 1.98 20.63
N LEU A 58 -24.42 0.85 20.10
CA LEU A 58 -24.71 -0.36 20.89
C LEU A 58 -23.45 -0.90 21.57
N TYR A 59 -22.31 -0.92 20.85
CA TYR A 59 -21.01 -1.31 21.39
C TYR A 59 -20.57 -0.39 22.54
N ARG A 60 -20.72 0.93 22.40
CA ARG A 60 -20.43 1.91 23.47
C ARG A 60 -21.32 1.72 24.69
N GLN A 61 -22.58 1.39 24.49
CA GLN A 61 -23.54 1.07 25.54
C GLN A 61 -23.36 -0.34 26.13
N LYS A 62 -22.41 -1.14 25.60
CA LYS A 62 -22.16 -2.53 25.99
C LYS A 62 -23.41 -3.43 25.89
N LYS A 63 -24.30 -3.15 24.93
CA LYS A 63 -25.51 -3.93 24.68
C LYS A 63 -25.21 -5.20 23.87
N VAL A 64 -24.56 -6.18 24.51
CA VAL A 64 -24.08 -7.42 23.86
C VAL A 64 -25.23 -8.23 23.27
N LYS A 65 -26.39 -8.30 23.94
CA LYS A 65 -27.56 -9.07 23.48
C LYS A 65 -28.14 -8.54 22.17
N GLU A 66 -28.22 -7.22 22.00
CA GLU A 66 -28.78 -6.59 20.79
C GLU A 66 -27.83 -6.72 19.59
N LEU A 67 -26.51 -6.70 19.84
CA LEU A 67 -25.49 -6.78 18.81
C LEU A 67 -25.16 -8.24 18.42
N GLY A 68 -25.32 -9.17 19.36
CA GLY A 68 -24.81 -10.54 19.27
C GLY A 68 -23.35 -10.65 19.74
N GLU A 69 -23.02 -11.73 20.43
CA GLU A 69 -21.69 -11.93 21.04
C GLU A 69 -20.55 -11.96 20.00
N ALA A 70 -20.76 -12.66 18.88
CA ALA A 70 -19.78 -12.77 17.81
C ALA A 70 -19.46 -11.40 17.18
N ARG A 71 -20.51 -10.60 16.88
CA ARG A 71 -20.33 -9.26 16.31
C ARG A 71 -19.70 -8.31 17.33
N TYR A 72 -20.08 -8.42 18.61
CA TYR A 72 -19.44 -7.64 19.69
C TYR A 72 -17.95 -7.92 19.80
N ALA A 73 -17.55 -9.20 19.78
CA ALA A 73 -16.16 -9.61 19.81
C ALA A 73 -15.38 -9.10 18.58
N ALA A 74 -15.97 -9.18 17.39
CA ALA A 74 -15.38 -8.68 16.15
C ALA A 74 -15.16 -7.15 16.19
N ILE A 75 -16.17 -6.38 16.64
CA ILE A 75 -16.04 -4.92 16.81
C ILE A 75 -14.97 -4.60 17.85
N LYS A 76 -14.94 -5.34 18.97
CA LYS A 76 -13.93 -5.15 20.02
C LYS A 76 -12.51 -5.37 19.49
N ALA A 77 -12.29 -6.44 18.74
CA ALA A 77 -11.00 -6.74 18.12
C ALA A 77 -10.59 -5.66 17.11
N LEU A 78 -11.53 -5.20 16.29
CA LEU A 78 -11.30 -4.10 15.33
C LEU A 78 -10.94 -2.79 16.04
N MET A 79 -11.63 -2.45 17.13
CA MET A 79 -11.34 -1.25 17.93
C MET A 79 -9.97 -1.34 18.62
N LEU A 80 -9.60 -2.54 19.08
CA LEU A 80 -8.27 -2.79 19.64
C LEU A 80 -7.18 -2.57 18.58
N LYS A 81 -7.36 -3.13 17.37
CA LYS A 81 -6.43 -2.93 16.24
C LYS A 81 -6.33 -1.46 15.84
N LYS A 82 -7.45 -0.73 15.75
CA LYS A 82 -7.44 0.72 15.46
C LYS A 82 -6.71 1.52 16.54
N ARG A 83 -6.86 1.14 17.81
CA ARG A 83 -6.13 1.75 18.94
C ARG A 83 -4.63 1.47 18.85
N GLU A 84 -4.22 0.22 18.59
CA GLU A 84 -2.81 -0.15 18.44
C GLU A 84 -2.15 0.59 17.28
N ASN A 85 -2.82 0.70 16.14
CA ASN A 85 -2.34 1.47 14.99
C ASN A 85 -2.18 2.96 15.34
N TYR A 86 -3.14 3.55 16.05
CA TYR A 86 -3.02 4.93 16.50
C TYR A 86 -1.83 5.13 17.46
N LEU A 87 -1.64 4.24 18.43
CA LEU A 87 -0.48 4.28 19.33
C LEU A 87 0.84 4.08 18.59
N ARG A 88 0.85 3.27 17.52
CA ARG A 88 2.00 3.09 16.62
C ARG A 88 2.35 4.40 15.91
N ILE A 89 1.35 5.11 15.40
CA ILE A 89 1.53 6.41 14.73
C ILE A 89 2.08 7.46 15.72
N LEU A 90 1.57 7.50 16.96
CA LEU A 90 2.12 8.36 18.01
C LEU A 90 3.56 8.01 18.37
N ALA A 91 3.91 6.72 18.36
CA ALA A 91 5.25 6.26 18.68
C ALA A 91 6.27 6.41 17.54
N SER A 92 5.81 6.62 16.31
CA SER A 92 6.66 6.65 15.12
C SER A 92 7.69 7.81 15.20
N PRO A 93 9.00 7.53 14.99
CA PRO A 93 10.04 8.54 14.93
C PRO A 93 9.94 9.44 13.69
N THR A 94 9.10 9.08 12.72
CA THR A 94 9.01 9.82 11.46
C THR A 94 8.54 11.27 11.71
N PRO A 95 9.27 12.28 11.18
CA PRO A 95 8.88 13.68 11.27
C PRO A 95 7.51 13.97 10.64
N GLN A 96 6.76 14.92 11.21
CA GLN A 96 5.40 15.23 10.77
C GLN A 96 5.31 15.62 9.29
N PHE A 97 6.29 16.34 8.76
CA PHE A 97 6.28 16.73 7.35
C PHE A 97 6.38 15.50 6.42
N ILE A 98 7.16 14.48 6.80
CA ILE A 98 7.26 13.20 6.07
C ILE A 98 5.98 12.39 6.25
N GLN A 99 5.37 12.39 7.44
CA GLN A 99 4.08 11.71 7.64
C GLN A 99 2.97 12.34 6.79
N ASN A 100 2.90 13.68 6.73
CA ASN A 100 1.96 14.39 5.89
C ASN A 100 2.23 14.14 4.39
N ALA A 101 3.50 14.15 4.00
CA ALA A 101 3.96 13.78 2.66
C ALA A 101 3.47 12.39 2.28
N ALA A 102 3.78 11.40 3.11
CA ALA A 102 3.39 10.01 2.91
C ALA A 102 1.87 9.88 2.82
N SER A 103 1.10 10.56 3.68
CA SER A 103 -0.36 10.56 3.61
C SER A 103 -0.90 11.11 2.29
N VAL A 104 -0.31 12.18 1.75
CA VAL A 104 -0.68 12.72 0.44
C VAL A 104 -0.32 11.74 -0.67
N LEU A 105 0.88 11.15 -0.63
CA LEU A 105 1.32 10.16 -1.60
C LEU A 105 0.41 8.92 -1.60
N THR A 106 0.08 8.38 -0.44
CA THR A 106 -0.85 7.26 -0.29
C THR A 106 -2.24 7.62 -0.82
N THR A 107 -2.74 8.83 -0.56
CA THR A 107 -4.04 9.25 -1.10
C THR A 107 -4.01 9.34 -2.63
N LEU A 108 -2.93 9.86 -3.20
CA LEU A 108 -2.75 9.92 -4.65
C LEU A 108 -2.62 8.51 -5.26
N ASP A 109 -1.96 7.60 -4.55
CA ASP A 109 -1.80 6.20 -4.94
C ASP A 109 -3.15 5.46 -4.87
N ASP A 110 -3.91 5.59 -3.78
CA ASP A 110 -5.26 5.03 -3.65
C ASP A 110 -6.18 5.49 -4.78
N VAL A 111 -6.12 6.78 -5.15
CA VAL A 111 -6.88 7.31 -6.30
C VAL A 111 -6.40 6.68 -7.60
N ASN A 112 -5.09 6.60 -7.82
CA ASN A 112 -4.52 5.97 -9.01
C ASN A 112 -4.94 4.50 -9.12
N ASP A 113 -4.87 3.76 -8.03
CA ASP A 113 -5.20 2.34 -7.92
C ASP A 113 -6.69 2.09 -8.12
N VAL A 114 -7.57 2.91 -7.52
CA VAL A 114 -9.02 2.82 -7.74
C VAL A 114 -9.36 3.10 -9.20
N LEU A 115 -8.78 4.13 -9.81
CA LEU A 115 -9.02 4.48 -11.21
C LEU A 115 -8.44 3.42 -12.17
N GLY A 116 -7.25 2.91 -11.85
CA GLY A 116 -6.58 1.82 -12.58
C GLY A 116 -7.42 0.54 -12.55
N THR A 117 -7.83 0.11 -11.36
CA THR A 117 -8.67 -1.07 -11.16
C THR A 117 -10.03 -0.92 -11.81
N ALA A 118 -10.68 0.24 -11.66
CA ALA A 118 -11.93 0.52 -12.35
C ALA A 118 -11.78 0.44 -13.88
N ALA A 119 -10.66 0.91 -14.43
CA ALA A 119 -10.36 0.79 -15.86
C ALA A 119 -10.11 -0.66 -16.29
N VAL A 120 -9.44 -1.48 -15.46
CA VAL A 120 -9.25 -2.91 -15.72
C VAL A 120 -10.58 -3.65 -15.71
N VAL A 121 -11.43 -3.42 -14.70
CA VAL A 121 -12.77 -4.02 -14.59
C VAL A 121 -13.63 -3.58 -15.76
N ALA A 122 -13.68 -2.29 -16.06
CA ALA A 122 -14.43 -1.75 -17.20
C ALA A 122 -13.96 -2.38 -18.52
N ARG A 123 -12.65 -2.62 -18.69
CA ARG A 123 -12.08 -3.29 -19.86
C ARG A 123 -12.52 -4.76 -19.96
N ILE A 124 -12.56 -5.49 -18.84
CA ILE A 124 -13.02 -6.89 -18.80
C ILE A 124 -14.51 -6.96 -19.13
N VAL A 125 -15.33 -6.09 -18.51
CA VAL A 125 -16.78 -6.03 -18.71
C VAL A 125 -17.11 -5.60 -20.14
N ALA A 126 -16.43 -4.59 -20.68
CA ALA A 126 -16.64 -4.12 -22.05
C ALA A 126 -16.38 -5.20 -23.11
N ARG A 127 -15.53 -6.20 -22.85
CA ARG A 127 -15.32 -7.34 -23.77
C ARG A 127 -16.49 -8.30 -23.83
N ARG A 128 -17.30 -8.38 -22.77
CA ARG A 128 -18.45 -9.26 -22.68
C ARG A 128 -19.74 -8.58 -23.17
N LEU A 129 -19.68 -7.30 -23.51
CA LEU A 129 -20.81 -6.49 -23.92
C LEU A 129 -20.78 -6.18 -25.43
N PRO A 130 -21.95 -5.96 -26.07
CA PRO A 130 -22.02 -5.56 -27.47
C PRO A 130 -21.34 -4.21 -27.69
N ALA A 131 -20.83 -3.97 -28.91
CA ALA A 131 -19.95 -2.85 -29.24
C ALA A 131 -20.47 -1.47 -28.80
N MET A 132 -21.80 -1.26 -28.81
CA MET A 132 -22.41 -0.02 -28.33
C MET A 132 -22.30 0.16 -26.82
N ALA A 133 -22.59 -0.87 -26.03
CA ALA A 133 -22.46 -0.84 -24.57
C ALA A 133 -20.98 -0.78 -24.12
N ALA A 134 -20.09 -1.45 -24.86
CA ALA A 134 -18.65 -1.35 -24.66
C ALA A 134 -18.14 0.09 -24.83
N LYS A 135 -18.60 0.82 -25.85
CA LYS A 135 -18.24 2.24 -26.06
C LYS A 135 -18.69 3.13 -24.89
N PHE A 136 -19.86 2.86 -24.31
CA PHE A 136 -20.37 3.61 -23.18
C PHE A 136 -19.51 3.43 -21.92
N LEU A 137 -19.04 2.21 -21.63
CA LEU A 137 -18.15 1.94 -20.49
C LEU A 137 -16.71 2.41 -20.71
N LEU A 138 -16.20 2.34 -21.94
CA LEU A 138 -14.84 2.75 -22.26
C LEU A 138 -14.63 4.26 -22.19
N GLY A 139 -15.69 5.07 -22.32
CA GLY A 139 -15.63 6.52 -22.15
C GLY A 139 -15.18 6.94 -20.75
N PRO A 140 -15.93 6.62 -19.68
CA PRO A 140 -15.54 6.87 -18.30
C PRO A 140 -14.22 6.19 -17.91
N ALA A 141 -13.96 4.96 -18.38
CA ALA A 141 -12.68 4.28 -18.14
C ALA A 141 -11.48 5.05 -18.75
N GLY A 142 -11.68 5.71 -19.89
CA GLY A 142 -10.69 6.59 -20.49
C GLY A 142 -10.36 7.81 -19.62
N TRP A 143 -11.36 8.39 -18.96
CA TRP A 143 -11.16 9.49 -18.00
C TRP A 143 -10.49 9.03 -16.71
N ALA A 144 -10.84 7.84 -16.22
CA ALA A 144 -10.16 7.23 -15.08
C ALA A 144 -8.66 7.05 -15.34
N LEU A 145 -8.28 6.55 -16.52
CA LEU A 145 -6.87 6.43 -16.91
C LEU A 145 -6.15 7.79 -17.02
N VAL A 146 -6.86 8.86 -17.39
CA VAL A 146 -6.28 10.22 -17.39
C VAL A 146 -6.05 10.71 -15.96
N GLY A 147 -6.99 10.45 -15.04
CA GLY A 147 -6.80 10.76 -13.61
C GLY A 147 -5.61 10.00 -13.01
N ALA A 148 -5.48 8.71 -13.33
CA ALA A 148 -4.33 7.88 -12.98
C ALA A 148 -2.99 8.45 -13.51
N ASP A 149 -2.94 8.85 -14.79
CA ASP A 149 -1.74 9.46 -15.39
C ASP A 149 -1.36 10.77 -14.66
N ILE A 150 -2.34 11.58 -14.24
CA ILE A 150 -2.12 12.84 -13.50
C ILE A 150 -1.64 12.58 -12.07
N ALA A 151 -2.24 11.61 -11.38
CA ALA A 151 -1.81 11.20 -10.03
C ALA A 151 -0.39 10.64 -10.05
N GLY A 152 -0.07 9.79 -11.03
CA GLY A 152 1.30 9.27 -11.24
C GLY A 152 2.31 10.37 -11.56
N LEU A 153 1.92 11.40 -12.33
CA LEU A 153 2.76 12.58 -12.55
C LEU A 153 2.98 13.36 -11.25
N ALA A 154 1.95 13.57 -10.42
CA ALA A 154 2.07 14.23 -9.13
C ALA A 154 2.99 13.46 -8.16
N LEU A 155 2.88 12.13 -8.11
CA LEU A 155 3.78 11.26 -7.34
C LEU A 155 5.24 11.41 -7.77
N LYS A 156 5.51 11.43 -9.08
CA LYS A 156 6.86 11.68 -9.62
C LYS A 156 7.37 13.08 -9.26
N LEU A 157 6.51 14.10 -9.40
CA LEU A 157 6.81 15.49 -9.04
C LEU A 157 7.04 15.68 -7.53
N TYR A 158 6.49 14.81 -6.70
CA TYR A 158 6.74 14.85 -5.27
C TYR A 158 8.07 14.18 -4.88
N SER A 159 8.46 13.13 -5.61
CA SER A 159 9.74 12.44 -5.38
C SER A 159 10.99 13.20 -5.85
N LEU A 160 10.81 14.38 -6.47
CA LEU A 160 11.88 15.13 -7.13
C LEU A 160 13.07 15.57 -6.23
N PRO A 161 12.91 15.99 -4.96
CA PRO A 161 14.05 16.50 -4.20
C PRO A 161 15.10 15.42 -3.91
N PHE A 162 14.80 14.13 -4.12
CA PHE A 162 15.70 13.02 -3.81
C PHE A 162 16.49 12.48 -5.02
N LYS A 163 16.23 12.96 -6.26
CA LYS A 163 16.84 12.38 -7.49
C LYS A 163 17.19 13.40 -8.59
N ALA A 164 17.80 14.54 -8.24
CA ALA A 164 18.06 15.66 -9.15
C ALA A 164 18.65 15.34 -10.55
N ARG A 165 19.52 14.31 -10.68
CA ARG A 165 20.12 13.91 -11.97
C ARG A 165 19.25 12.98 -12.83
N ARG A 166 18.58 11.99 -12.24
CA ARG A 166 17.59 11.15 -12.97
C ARG A 166 16.33 11.94 -13.30
N LEU A 167 16.11 13.03 -12.57
CA LEU A 167 15.00 13.96 -12.69
C LEU A 167 14.78 14.48 -14.09
N GLN A 168 15.81 15.07 -14.69
CA GLN A 168 15.65 15.74 -15.98
C GLN A 168 15.29 14.72 -17.05
N HIS A 169 15.81 13.49 -16.95
CA HIS A 169 15.49 12.44 -17.88
C HIS A 169 14.06 11.92 -17.69
N GLU A 170 13.65 11.59 -16.47
CA GLU A 170 12.30 11.11 -16.16
C GLU A 170 11.23 12.19 -16.39
N LEU A 171 11.51 13.45 -16.05
CA LEU A 171 10.64 14.58 -16.35
C LEU A 171 10.55 14.80 -17.85
N ASN A 172 11.67 14.79 -18.58
CA ASN A 172 11.61 14.94 -20.04
C ASN A 172 10.86 13.78 -20.69
N GLU A 173 11.03 12.54 -20.24
CA GLU A 173 10.22 11.41 -20.74
C GLU A 173 8.74 11.56 -20.41
N THR A 174 8.42 11.98 -19.19
CA THR A 174 7.03 12.10 -18.73
C THR A 174 6.34 13.31 -19.36
N LEU A 175 7.04 14.44 -19.51
CA LEU A 175 6.56 15.68 -20.16
C LEU A 175 6.46 15.52 -21.69
N LYS A 176 7.39 14.77 -22.32
CA LYS A 176 7.24 14.37 -23.74
C LYS A 176 5.97 13.56 -23.96
N GLY A 177 5.47 12.90 -22.91
CA GLY A 177 4.20 12.19 -22.87
C GLY A 177 3.06 13.00 -22.28
N ASN A 178 2.85 14.27 -22.69
CA ASN A 178 1.69 15.06 -22.24
C ASN A 178 0.42 14.17 -22.29
N PRO A 179 -0.27 13.96 -21.16
CA PRO A 179 -1.40 13.03 -21.08
C PRO A 179 -2.51 13.43 -22.04
N LEU A 180 -2.65 14.70 -22.42
CA LEU A 180 -3.66 15.17 -23.37
C LEU A 180 -3.20 15.09 -24.84
N SER A 181 -1.92 14.80 -25.11
CA SER A 181 -1.38 14.67 -26.46
C SER A 181 -2.00 13.51 -27.24
N LYS A 182 -1.99 13.60 -28.59
CA LYS A 182 -2.43 12.49 -29.45
C LYS A 182 -1.66 11.19 -29.18
N LYS A 183 -0.36 11.27 -28.89
CA LYS A 183 0.48 10.11 -28.51
C LYS A 183 0.02 9.50 -27.18
N GLY A 184 -0.27 10.32 -26.17
CA GLY A 184 -0.84 9.88 -24.89
C GLY A 184 -2.20 9.19 -25.04
N LYS A 185 -3.09 9.80 -25.85
CA LYS A 185 -4.40 9.21 -26.20
C LYS A 185 -4.26 7.84 -26.89
N LEU A 186 -3.36 7.73 -27.87
CA LEU A 186 -3.08 6.46 -28.56
C LEU A 186 -2.49 5.41 -27.62
N ARG A 187 -1.54 5.78 -26.75
CA ARG A 187 -0.96 4.87 -25.75
C ARG A 187 -2.04 4.33 -24.81
N ARG A 188 -2.97 5.17 -24.34
CA ARG A 188 -4.11 4.73 -23.51
C ARG A 188 -5.08 3.84 -24.27
N LEU A 189 -5.42 4.19 -25.50
CA LEU A 189 -6.24 3.32 -26.35
C LEU A 189 -5.58 1.95 -26.54
N ASN A 190 -4.26 1.92 -26.77
CA ASN A 190 -3.51 0.68 -26.88
C ASN A 190 -3.48 -0.10 -25.55
N LYS A 191 -3.38 0.58 -24.39
CA LYS A 191 -3.49 -0.04 -23.06
C LYS A 191 -4.88 -0.63 -22.82
N LEU A 192 -5.94 0.07 -23.22
CA LEU A 192 -7.33 -0.41 -23.17
C LEU A 192 -7.58 -1.61 -24.10
N LYS A 193 -6.96 -1.61 -25.29
CA LYS A 193 -7.05 -2.72 -26.26
C LYS A 193 -6.25 -3.95 -25.82
N ARG A 194 -5.18 -3.80 -25.03
CA ARG A 194 -4.32 -4.91 -24.62
C ARG A 194 -5.10 -5.95 -23.78
N LEU A 195 -4.99 -7.22 -24.17
CA LEU A 195 -5.64 -8.35 -23.49
C LEU A 195 -4.97 -8.72 -22.16
N ARG A 196 -3.64 -8.62 -22.12
CA ARG A 196 -2.83 -9.02 -20.97
C ARG A 196 -2.85 -7.96 -19.87
N ILE A 197 -3.23 -8.38 -18.66
CA ILE A 197 -3.06 -7.60 -17.43
C ILE A 197 -1.55 -7.52 -17.15
N SER A 198 -1.05 -6.31 -16.91
CA SER A 198 0.36 -6.15 -16.54
C SER A 198 0.58 -6.53 -15.07
N LYS A 199 1.82 -6.91 -14.71
CA LYS A 199 2.15 -7.21 -13.30
C LYS A 199 1.82 -6.03 -12.36
N GLY A 200 2.00 -4.79 -12.83
CA GLY A 200 1.62 -3.58 -12.09
C GLY A 200 0.11 -3.49 -11.87
N GLU A 201 -0.69 -3.63 -12.93
CA GLU A 201 -2.16 -3.64 -12.84
C GLU A 201 -2.70 -4.74 -11.91
N LEU A 202 -1.99 -5.87 -11.80
CA LEU A 202 -2.36 -6.94 -10.85
C LEU A 202 -2.07 -6.53 -9.40
N ILE A 203 -0.94 -5.88 -9.13
CA ILE A 203 -0.62 -5.37 -7.79
C ILE A 203 -1.59 -4.26 -7.39
N GLU A 204 -1.90 -3.32 -8.29
CA GLU A 204 -2.90 -2.26 -8.08
C GLU A 204 -4.30 -2.87 -7.80
N ALA A 205 -4.67 -3.92 -8.53
CA ALA A 205 -5.91 -4.66 -8.28
C ALA A 205 -5.89 -5.38 -6.91
N LEU A 206 -4.73 -5.90 -6.48
CA LEU A 206 -4.58 -6.52 -5.16
C LEU A 206 -4.61 -5.52 -4.00
N GLN A 207 -4.27 -4.25 -4.23
CA GLN A 207 -4.39 -3.20 -3.21
C GLN A 207 -5.84 -2.69 -3.11
N THR A 208 -6.49 -2.44 -4.25
CA THR A 208 -7.91 -2.02 -4.26
C THR A 208 -8.89 -3.08 -3.78
N THR A 209 -8.56 -4.36 -3.94
CA THR A 209 -9.38 -5.47 -3.41
C THR A 209 -9.44 -5.45 -1.89
N ASP A 210 -8.44 -4.88 -1.18
CA ASP A 210 -8.54 -4.66 0.27
C ASP A 210 -9.67 -3.67 0.58
N ASN A 211 -9.68 -2.53 -0.12
CA ASN A 211 -10.72 -1.50 0.08
C ASN A 211 -12.12 -1.98 -0.30
N MET A 212 -12.25 -2.89 -1.28
CA MET A 212 -13.55 -3.38 -1.76
C MET A 212 -14.07 -4.61 -1.02
N PHE A 213 -13.18 -5.56 -0.72
CA PHE A 213 -13.54 -6.90 -0.24
C PHE A 213 -12.91 -7.23 1.13
N GLY A 214 -12.07 -6.35 1.67
CA GLY A 214 -11.33 -6.57 2.91
C GLY A 214 -10.20 -7.61 2.77
N VAL A 215 -9.83 -7.96 1.53
CA VAL A 215 -8.74 -8.88 1.22
C VAL A 215 -7.76 -8.19 0.28
N GLY A 216 -6.54 -7.92 0.74
CA GLY A 216 -5.50 -7.37 -0.13
C GLY A 216 -4.17 -7.11 0.55
N ILE A 217 -3.36 -6.28 -0.11
CA ILE A 217 -1.99 -5.94 0.32
C ILE A 217 -1.96 -4.49 0.82
N SER A 218 -1.54 -4.27 2.07
CA SER A 218 -1.26 -2.96 2.63
C SER A 218 0.24 -2.68 2.60
N LEU A 219 0.67 -1.84 1.65
CA LEU A 219 2.06 -1.36 1.57
C LEU A 219 2.42 -0.38 2.71
N GLY A 220 1.43 0.13 3.45
CA GLY A 220 1.63 1.13 4.49
C GLY A 220 2.60 0.68 5.58
N GLY A 221 2.57 -0.59 5.96
CA GLY A 221 3.53 -1.15 6.95
C GLY A 221 4.97 -1.12 6.46
N ILE A 222 5.20 -1.47 5.20
CA ILE A 222 6.55 -1.50 4.58
C ILE A 222 7.09 -0.08 4.44
N MET A 223 6.27 0.85 3.93
CA MET A 223 6.66 2.25 3.76
C MET A 223 6.91 2.93 5.11
N GLY A 224 6.09 2.61 6.12
CA GLY A 224 6.30 3.04 7.50
C GLY A 224 7.66 2.57 8.03
N LEU A 225 8.01 1.29 7.86
CA LEU A 225 9.32 0.77 8.26
C LEU A 225 10.49 1.50 7.58
N LEU A 226 10.40 1.73 6.27
CA LEU A 226 11.44 2.39 5.49
C LEU A 226 11.71 3.83 5.95
N THR A 227 10.70 4.51 6.49
CA THR A 227 10.82 5.87 7.02
C THR A 227 11.18 5.89 8.51
N ASP A 228 10.65 4.95 9.29
CA ASP A 228 10.89 4.83 10.72
C ASP A 228 12.32 4.38 11.04
N ILE A 229 12.98 3.57 10.21
CA ILE A 229 14.37 3.14 10.44
C ILE A 229 15.34 4.34 10.42
N PRO A 230 15.45 5.13 9.33
CA PRO A 230 16.37 6.28 9.30
C PRO A 230 16.04 7.32 10.38
N ALA A 231 14.75 7.60 10.59
CA ALA A 231 14.32 8.53 11.62
C ALA A 231 14.67 8.03 13.04
N GLY A 232 14.44 6.74 13.30
CA GLY A 232 14.79 6.11 14.57
C GLY A 232 16.30 6.11 14.83
N ILE A 233 17.13 5.86 13.81
CA ILE A 233 18.60 5.99 13.91
C ILE A 233 18.98 7.43 14.28
N TYR A 234 18.39 8.42 13.60
CA TYR A 234 18.64 9.83 13.90
C TYR A 234 18.30 10.19 15.36
N HIS A 235 17.13 9.77 15.85
CA HIS A 235 16.73 10.00 17.24
C HIS A 235 17.62 9.24 18.25
N HIS A 236 18.05 8.02 17.91
CA HIS A 236 18.97 7.25 18.74
C HIS A 236 20.33 7.96 18.88
N ILE A 237 20.88 8.51 17.79
CA ILE A 237 22.13 9.29 17.80
C ILE A 237 22.01 10.54 18.69
N ARG A 238 20.81 11.13 18.84
CA ARG A 238 20.55 12.26 19.74
C ARG A 238 20.38 11.86 21.21
N GLY A 239 20.51 10.57 21.54
CA GLY A 239 20.30 10.05 22.90
C GLY A 239 18.83 9.89 23.28
N GLU A 240 17.90 10.01 22.32
CA GLU A 240 16.49 9.80 22.58
C GLU A 240 16.20 8.29 22.67
N LYS A 241 15.26 7.90 23.55
CA LYS A 241 14.92 6.48 23.74
C LYS A 241 14.17 5.97 22.52
N VAL A 242 14.77 5.02 21.81
CA VAL A 242 14.18 4.33 20.66
C VAL A 242 14.11 2.84 20.98
N THR A 243 12.94 2.24 20.78
CA THR A 243 12.72 0.81 20.99
C THR A 243 12.21 0.17 19.71
N VAL A 244 12.74 -1.00 19.36
CA VAL A 244 12.23 -1.78 18.22
C VAL A 244 11.17 -2.74 18.75
N THR A 245 10.00 -2.74 18.11
CA THR A 245 8.86 -3.60 18.48
C THR A 245 8.37 -4.37 17.25
N GLY A 246 7.69 -5.50 17.48
CA GLY A 246 7.25 -6.35 16.38
C GLY A 246 8.35 -7.29 15.85
N LEU A 247 9.40 -7.55 16.64
CA LEU A 247 10.31 -8.66 16.34
C LEU A 247 9.49 -9.93 16.11
N PRO A 248 9.84 -10.72 15.07
CA PRO A 248 8.99 -11.81 14.63
C PRO A 248 8.73 -12.76 15.81
N LYS A 249 7.46 -13.09 16.02
CA LYS A 249 7.11 -14.36 16.66
C LYS A 249 7.85 -15.47 15.90
N THR A 250 8.06 -16.64 16.50
CA THR A 250 8.56 -17.81 15.76
C THR A 250 7.86 -17.87 14.41
N LEU A 251 8.64 -17.74 13.33
CA LEU A 251 8.12 -17.54 11.98
C LEU A 251 7.12 -18.66 11.68
N ASP A 252 5.87 -18.30 11.39
CA ASP A 252 4.90 -19.30 10.93
C ASP A 252 5.41 -19.87 9.59
N PHE A 253 4.93 -21.05 9.21
CA PHE A 253 5.43 -21.74 8.00
C PHE A 253 5.29 -20.88 6.73
N LEU A 254 4.33 -19.94 6.71
CA LEU A 254 4.13 -18.96 5.65
C LEU A 254 5.10 -17.77 5.72
N ASP A 255 5.65 -17.43 6.89
CA ASP A 255 6.55 -16.29 7.06
C ASP A 255 7.97 -16.59 6.54
N LEU A 256 8.39 -17.87 6.59
CA LEU A 256 9.73 -18.30 6.21
C LEU A 256 10.05 -18.03 4.72
N PRO A 257 9.19 -18.39 3.74
CA PRO A 257 9.43 -18.12 2.33
C PRO A 257 9.47 -16.62 2.01
N TRP A 258 8.59 -15.83 2.62
CA TRP A 258 8.54 -14.39 2.42
C TRP A 258 9.74 -13.67 3.02
N THR A 259 10.17 -14.07 4.22
CA THR A 259 11.37 -13.49 4.83
C THR A 259 12.60 -13.74 3.95
N ARG A 260 12.69 -14.92 3.32
CA ARG A 260 13.74 -15.22 2.32
C ARG A 260 13.60 -14.34 1.08
N LEU A 261 12.38 -14.18 0.54
CA LEU A 261 12.13 -13.29 -0.59
C LEU A 261 12.53 -11.85 -0.27
N PHE A 262 12.09 -11.29 0.85
CA PHE A 262 12.42 -9.93 1.27
C PHE A 262 13.91 -9.76 1.54
N LYS A 263 14.58 -10.77 2.13
CA LYS A 263 16.04 -10.76 2.28
C LYS A 263 16.74 -10.71 0.91
N SER A 264 16.30 -11.53 -0.05
CA SER A 264 16.86 -11.52 -1.41
C SER A 264 16.60 -10.21 -2.15
N VAL A 265 15.39 -9.65 -2.01
CA VAL A 265 15.04 -8.33 -2.58
C VAL A 265 15.86 -7.22 -1.93
N SER A 266 15.99 -7.23 -0.60
CA SER A 266 16.83 -6.30 0.15
C SER A 266 18.30 -6.40 -0.26
N GLN A 267 18.82 -7.62 -0.44
CA GLN A 267 20.19 -7.85 -0.91
C GLN A 267 20.40 -7.37 -2.36
N LEU A 268 19.38 -7.45 -3.22
CA LEU A 268 19.43 -6.83 -4.55
C LEU A 268 19.48 -5.30 -4.49
N PHE A 269 18.76 -4.68 -3.55
CA PHE A 269 18.77 -3.23 -3.37
C PHE A 269 19.98 -2.71 -2.59
N GLN A 270 20.60 -3.55 -1.75
CA GLN A 270 21.78 -3.25 -0.94
C GLN A 270 23.08 -3.76 -1.56
N GLY A 271 23.02 -4.41 -2.73
CA GLY A 271 24.20 -4.82 -3.47
C GLY A 271 25.11 -3.62 -3.70
N ASP A 272 26.42 -3.83 -3.57
CA ASP A 272 27.44 -2.79 -3.75
C ASP A 272 27.16 -2.02 -5.06
N THR A 273 26.96 -0.71 -4.94
CA THR A 273 26.65 0.17 -6.08
C THR A 273 27.78 0.23 -7.12
N ASN A 274 28.90 -0.45 -6.84
CA ASN A 274 30.04 -0.61 -7.74
C ASN A 274 30.06 -1.94 -8.51
N LEU A 275 29.04 -2.79 -8.40
CA LEU A 275 28.99 -3.99 -9.23
C LEU A 275 28.87 -3.58 -10.72
N PRO A 276 29.79 -4.05 -11.59
CA PRO A 276 29.63 -3.88 -13.02
C PRO A 276 28.26 -4.39 -13.47
N ASP A 277 27.64 -3.76 -14.47
CA ASP A 277 26.29 -4.10 -14.95
C ASP A 277 26.13 -5.61 -15.24
N GLU A 278 27.20 -6.29 -15.65
CA GLU A 278 27.22 -7.72 -15.88
C GLU A 278 27.04 -8.55 -14.60
N GLU A 279 27.67 -8.14 -13.49
CA GLU A 279 27.53 -8.82 -12.19
C GLU A 279 26.20 -8.52 -11.53
N LEU A 280 25.67 -7.30 -11.68
CA LEU A 280 24.31 -6.97 -11.27
C LEU A 280 23.29 -7.84 -12.02
N ASN A 281 23.46 -8.01 -13.32
CA ASN A 281 22.62 -8.90 -14.12
C ASN A 281 22.76 -10.37 -13.70
N LYS A 282 23.97 -10.84 -13.42
CA LYS A 282 24.21 -12.19 -12.87
C LYS A 282 23.56 -12.37 -11.50
N ALA A 283 23.62 -11.38 -10.62
CA ALA A 283 22.97 -11.41 -9.31
C ALA A 283 21.44 -11.41 -9.43
N ILE A 284 20.87 -10.64 -10.36
CA ILE A 284 19.43 -10.64 -10.68
C ILE A 284 19.02 -12.02 -11.23
N VAL A 285 19.80 -12.61 -12.13
CA VAL A 285 19.52 -13.94 -12.70
C VAL A 285 19.67 -15.04 -11.64
N ALA A 286 20.72 -15.02 -10.82
CA ALA A 286 20.93 -15.96 -9.73
C ALA A 286 19.82 -15.86 -8.68
N THR A 287 19.35 -14.65 -8.36
CA THR A 287 18.22 -14.44 -7.45
C THR A 287 16.91 -14.95 -8.06
N ASN A 288 16.69 -14.73 -9.36
CA ASN A 288 15.54 -15.30 -10.06
C ASN A 288 15.60 -16.84 -10.11
N LEU A 289 16.79 -17.43 -10.29
CA LEU A 289 17.00 -18.88 -10.27
C LEU A 289 16.85 -19.46 -8.87
N ALA A 290 17.34 -18.79 -7.83
CA ALA A 290 17.15 -19.18 -6.44
C ALA A 290 15.68 -19.05 -6.01
N SER A 291 14.99 -18.00 -6.43
CA SER A 291 13.54 -17.82 -6.23
C SER A 291 12.73 -18.89 -6.96
N ARG A 292 13.11 -19.24 -8.20
CA ARG A 292 12.51 -20.36 -8.96
C ARG A 292 12.81 -21.73 -8.35
N SER A 293 14.02 -21.94 -7.83
CA SER A 293 14.40 -23.18 -7.16
C SER A 293 13.71 -23.32 -5.81
N ALA A 294 13.53 -22.21 -5.08
CA ALA A 294 12.68 -22.16 -3.89
C ALA A 294 11.22 -22.47 -4.24
N HIS A 295 10.72 -21.98 -5.38
CA HIS A 295 9.41 -22.36 -5.92
C HIS A 295 9.31 -23.85 -6.24
N GLY A 296 10.37 -24.46 -6.80
CA GLY A 296 10.45 -25.90 -7.05
C GLY A 296 10.50 -26.74 -5.77
N TYR A 297 11.16 -26.24 -4.72
CA TYR A 297 11.22 -26.87 -3.40
C TYR A 297 9.93 -26.75 -2.58
N LEU A 298 9.03 -25.83 -2.95
CA LEU A 298 7.71 -25.65 -2.31
C LEU A 298 6.62 -26.58 -2.91
N GLY A 299 7.02 -27.63 -3.64
CA GLY A 299 6.15 -28.80 -3.89
C GLY A 299 5.00 -28.59 -4.86
N GLY A 300 5.15 -27.75 -5.89
CA GLY A 300 4.23 -27.76 -7.04
C GLY A 300 2.80 -27.26 -6.79
N ILE A 301 2.51 -26.62 -5.64
CA ILE A 301 1.20 -25.97 -5.44
C ILE A 301 1.25 -24.59 -6.12
N SER A 302 0.94 -24.58 -7.41
CA SER A 302 0.56 -23.38 -8.13
C SER A 302 -0.83 -22.92 -7.66
N PRO A 303 -1.03 -21.64 -7.25
CA PRO A 303 -2.36 -21.10 -6.98
C PRO A 303 -3.26 -21.03 -8.24
N LEU A 304 -2.76 -21.47 -9.40
CA LEU A 304 -3.45 -21.51 -10.68
C LEU A 304 -3.85 -22.94 -11.09
N ASP A 305 -3.56 -23.94 -10.27
CA ASP A 305 -4.00 -25.33 -10.50
C ASP A 305 -5.23 -25.72 -9.65
N ALA A 306 -6.08 -24.73 -9.35
CA ALA A 306 -7.44 -24.89 -8.81
C ALA A 306 -8.47 -24.18 -9.71
#